data_AF-A0A2V8F3Q2-F1
#
_entry.id   AF-A0A2V8F3Q2-F1
#
_cell.length_a   1.000
_cell.length_b   1.000
_cell.length_c   1.000
_cell.angle_alpha   90.00
_cell.angle_beta   90.00
_cell.angle_gamma   90.00
#
_symmetry.space_group_name_H-M   'P 1'
#
loop_
_entity.id
_entity.type
_entity.pdbx_description
1 polymer ?
#
loop_
_entity_poly.entity_id
_entity_poly.type
_entity_poly.pdbx_seq_one_letter_code
_entity_poly.pdbx_strand_id
1 'polypeptide(L)'
;MQLPTRWNLTPTTRYPANCKGPCTPGALVVPNMSLASYAVDLTPPGSDYYLRQNQMDFGVRKMFRVRQYTFSGQADLFNLFNSSYVQTQNVNYGPALGTPTKILQPRLLRLAMQMRF
;
A
#
# COMPACT_ATOMS: atom_id res chain seq x y z
N MET A 1 -6.08 8.34 6.79
CA MET A 1 -4.99 8.55 7.76
C MET A 1 -3.70 8.66 6.96
N GLN A 2 -3.12 9.86 6.89
CA GLN A 2 -1.86 10.05 6.17
C GLN A 2 -0.73 9.56 7.06
N LEU A 3 0.09 8.67 6.50
CA LEU A 3 1.32 8.21 7.13
C LEU A 3 2.35 9.33 7.12
N PRO A 4 3.33 9.29 8.02
CA PRO A 4 4.38 10.26 8.05
C PRO A 4 5.22 10.19 6.80
N THR A 5 5.70 11.36 6.43
CA THR A 5 5.90 11.65 5.04
C THR A 5 7.37 11.75 4.73
N ARG A 6 7.79 11.02 3.71
CA ARG A 6 9.12 11.15 3.16
C ARG A 6 9.15 12.41 2.33
N TRP A 7 10.07 13.31 2.57
CA TRP A 7 10.27 14.46 1.69
C TRP A 7 11.39 14.16 0.71
N ASN A 8 11.04 14.08 -0.57
CA ASN A 8 12.02 13.83 -1.61
C ASN A 8 12.61 15.18 -2.10
N LEU A 9 13.85 15.44 -1.72
CA LEU A 9 14.61 16.62 -2.10
C LEU A 9 15.32 16.38 -3.43
N THR A 10 15.32 17.41 -4.26
CA THR A 10 16.09 17.50 -5.51
C THR A 10 17.00 18.72 -5.45
N PRO A 11 18.00 18.84 -6.35
CA PRO A 11 18.88 20.02 -6.41
C PRO A 11 18.15 21.36 -6.60
N THR A 12 16.88 21.34 -7.04
CA THR A 12 16.05 22.53 -7.27
C THR A 12 15.00 22.76 -6.19
N THR A 13 14.94 21.90 -5.16
CA THR A 13 13.93 22.03 -4.09
C THR A 13 14.21 23.29 -3.26
N ARG A 14 13.19 24.14 -3.13
CA ARG A 14 13.26 25.44 -2.44
C ARG A 14 12.29 25.52 -1.27
N TYR A 15 12.64 26.32 -0.28
CA TYR A 15 11.74 26.61 0.83
C TYR A 15 10.49 27.37 0.35
N PRO A 16 9.30 27.02 0.86
CA PRO A 16 8.07 27.71 0.50
C PRO A 16 8.02 29.11 1.14
N ALA A 17 7.14 29.97 0.62
CA ALA A 17 6.97 31.35 1.11
C ALA A 17 6.57 31.44 2.59
N ASN A 18 5.84 30.44 3.08
CA ASN A 18 5.29 30.35 4.43
C ASN A 18 6.13 29.47 5.37
N CYS A 19 7.44 29.34 5.11
CA CYS A 19 8.30 28.50 5.93
C CYS A 19 8.41 29.09 7.37
N LYS A 20 8.19 28.23 8.39
CA LYS A 20 8.06 28.65 9.80
C LYS A 20 9.32 28.45 10.67
N GLY A 21 10.37 27.84 10.10
CA GLY A 21 11.62 27.53 10.81
C GLY A 21 12.76 28.50 10.48
N PRO A 22 14.02 28.15 10.82
CA PRO A 22 15.19 28.87 10.36
C PRO A 22 15.39 28.60 8.85
N CYS A 23 14.64 29.32 8.02
CA CYS A 23 14.63 29.16 6.57
C CYS A 23 14.49 30.52 5.88
N THR A 24 15.10 30.64 4.70
CA THR A 24 14.92 31.79 3.83
C THR A 24 13.98 31.39 2.69
N PRO A 25 12.78 31.99 2.59
CA PRO A 25 11.84 31.73 1.50
C PRO A 25 12.50 31.78 0.12
N GLY A 26 12.25 30.76 -0.72
CA GLY A 26 12.81 30.68 -2.07
C GLY A 26 14.28 30.26 -2.15
N ALA A 27 15.02 30.18 -1.05
CA ALA A 27 16.36 29.59 -1.04
C ALA A 27 16.31 28.07 -1.26
N LEU A 28 17.40 27.50 -1.77
CA LEU A 28 17.55 26.05 -1.90
C LEU A 28 17.59 25.41 -0.52
N VAL A 29 16.91 24.26 -0.38
CA VAL A 29 16.87 23.50 0.88
C VAL A 29 18.23 22.88 1.17
N VAL A 30 18.88 22.33 0.14
CA VAL A 30 20.25 21.79 0.22
C VAL A 30 21.09 22.47 -0.86
N PRO A 31 21.83 23.53 -0.53
CA PRO A 31 22.77 24.15 -1.45
C PRO A 31 23.81 23.14 -1.93
N ASN A 32 24.18 23.19 -3.22
CA ASN A 32 25.21 22.34 -3.84
C ASN A 32 24.95 20.82 -3.76
N MET A 33 23.69 20.41 -3.73
CA MET A 33 23.32 19.00 -3.81
C MET A 33 23.80 18.38 -5.14
N SER A 34 24.69 17.40 -5.06
CA SER A 34 25.21 16.65 -6.22
C SER A 34 24.38 15.43 -6.59
N LEU A 35 23.57 14.93 -5.65
CA LEU A 35 22.66 13.82 -5.86
C LEU A 35 21.44 14.28 -6.69
N ALA A 36 20.95 13.42 -7.58
CA ALA A 36 19.71 13.69 -8.32
C ALA A 36 18.48 13.80 -7.40
N SER A 37 18.47 13.01 -6.31
CA SER A 37 17.36 12.95 -5.36
C SER A 37 17.85 12.48 -3.99
N TYR A 38 17.27 13.00 -2.91
CA TYR A 38 17.54 12.57 -1.53
C TYR A 38 16.25 12.53 -0.73
N ALA A 39 15.95 11.36 -0.17
CA ALA A 39 14.75 11.13 0.61
C ALA A 39 15.02 11.40 2.10
N VAL A 40 14.38 12.42 2.65
CA VAL A 40 14.38 12.73 4.08
C VAL A 40 13.15 12.12 4.73
N ASP A 41 13.34 11.29 5.75
CA ASP A 41 12.22 10.79 6.55
C ASP A 41 11.83 11.84 7.61
N LEU A 42 10.57 12.30 7.57
CA LEU A 42 10.07 13.34 8.49
C LEU A 42 9.59 12.78 9.84
N THR A 43 9.58 11.46 10.01
CA THR A 43 9.32 10.81 11.30
C THR A 43 10.28 9.67 11.57
N PRO A 44 10.39 9.27 12.85
CA PRO A 44 11.15 8.08 13.20
C PRO A 44 10.62 6.82 12.50
N PRO A 45 11.50 5.86 12.17
CA PRO A 45 11.05 4.57 11.68
C PRO A 45 10.21 3.86 12.75
N GLY A 46 9.08 3.27 12.36
CA GLY A 46 8.20 2.52 13.26
C GLY A 46 7.31 3.36 14.18
N SER A 47 7.22 4.69 14.00
CA SER A 47 6.29 5.52 14.76
C SER A 47 4.85 5.44 14.26
N ASP A 48 4.65 5.08 13.00
CA ASP A 48 3.35 5.18 12.33
C ASP A 48 3.03 3.95 11.50
N TYR A 49 1.75 3.59 11.51
CA TYR A 49 1.24 2.37 10.88
C TYR A 49 -0.09 2.66 10.18
N TYR A 50 -0.37 1.88 9.13
CA TYR A 50 -1.71 1.86 8.56
C TYR A 50 -2.72 1.34 9.58
N LEU A 51 -4.01 1.60 9.33
CA LEU A 51 -5.09 1.00 10.10
C LEU A 51 -5.02 -0.53 10.01
N ARG A 52 -5.62 -1.26 10.95
CA ARG A 52 -5.61 -2.73 10.86
C ARG A 52 -6.49 -3.20 9.70
N GLN A 53 -5.91 -4.01 8.81
CA GLN A 53 -6.65 -4.70 7.77
C GLN A 53 -7.48 -5.83 8.39
N ASN A 54 -8.80 -5.77 8.21
CA ASN A 54 -9.72 -6.85 8.58
C ASN A 54 -10.29 -7.46 7.29
N GLN A 55 -9.86 -8.68 6.97
CA GLN A 55 -10.34 -9.42 5.81
C GLN A 55 -10.85 -10.80 6.26
N MET A 56 -12.03 -11.15 5.78
CA MET A 56 -12.62 -12.47 5.98
C MET A 56 -12.82 -13.14 4.64
N ASP A 57 -12.25 -14.33 4.49
CA ASP A 57 -12.36 -15.16 3.30
C ASP A 57 -13.06 -16.46 3.69
N PHE A 58 -13.93 -16.96 2.81
CA PHE A 58 -14.70 -18.18 3.03
C PHE A 58 -14.46 -19.17 1.91
N GLY A 59 -14.17 -20.42 2.22
CA GLY A 59 -13.89 -21.45 1.23
C GLY A 59 -14.58 -22.76 1.57
N VAL A 60 -15.17 -23.40 0.56
CA VAL A 60 -15.72 -24.75 0.65
C VAL A 60 -15.07 -25.64 -0.39
N ARG A 61 -14.68 -26.84 0.03
CA ARG A 61 -14.09 -27.87 -0.82
C ARG A 61 -14.79 -29.19 -0.60
N LYS A 62 -15.15 -29.86 -1.70
CA LYS A 62 -15.69 -31.22 -1.66
C LYS A 62 -14.83 -32.14 -2.50
N MET A 63 -14.36 -33.22 -1.87
CA MET A 63 -13.68 -34.31 -2.54
C MET A 63 -14.69 -35.44 -2.81
N PHE A 64 -14.63 -36.00 -4.00
CA PHE A 64 -15.43 -37.17 -4.38
C PHE A 64 -14.55 -38.17 -5.12
N ARG A 65 -14.68 -39.45 -4.76
CA ARG A 65 -13.92 -40.54 -5.37
C ARG A 65 -14.82 -41.26 -6.36
N VAL A 66 -14.28 -41.52 -7.56
CA VAL A 66 -14.92 -42.30 -8.60
C VAL A 66 -13.91 -43.35 -9.06
N ARG A 67 -14.09 -44.59 -8.55
CA ARG A 67 -13.14 -45.70 -8.74
C ARG A 67 -11.72 -45.32 -8.30
N GLN A 68 -10.74 -45.39 -9.20
CA GLN A 68 -9.34 -45.00 -8.95
C GLN A 68 -9.12 -43.48 -8.97
N TYR A 69 -10.06 -42.69 -9.52
CA TYR A 69 -9.91 -41.24 -9.64
C TYR A 69 -10.45 -40.51 -8.42
N THR A 70 -9.72 -39.51 -7.93
CA THR A 70 -10.20 -38.59 -6.91
C THR A 70 -10.38 -37.20 -7.51
N PHE A 71 -11.59 -36.67 -7.44
CA PHE A 71 -11.92 -35.32 -7.84
C PHE A 71 -12.09 -34.42 -6.62
N SER A 72 -11.79 -33.15 -6.82
CA SER A 72 -11.91 -32.12 -5.80
C SER A 72 -12.46 -30.85 -6.43
N GLY A 73 -13.69 -30.49 -6.09
CA GLY A 73 -14.27 -29.18 -6.40
C GLY A 73 -14.09 -28.22 -5.23
N GLN A 74 -13.77 -26.96 -5.54
CA GLN A 74 -13.56 -25.90 -4.55
C GLN A 74 -14.19 -24.59 -5.02
N ALA A 75 -14.81 -23.89 -4.09
CA ALA A 75 -15.30 -22.52 -4.26
C ALA A 75 -14.79 -21.65 -3.11
N ASP A 76 -14.09 -20.57 -3.43
CA ASP A 76 -13.54 -19.62 -2.47
C ASP A 76 -14.10 -18.22 -2.74
N LEU A 77 -14.65 -17.58 -1.70
CA LEU A 77 -15.12 -16.21 -1.71
C LEU A 77 -14.18 -15.35 -0.87
N PHE A 78 -13.41 -14.51 -1.54
CA PHE A 78 -12.48 -13.57 -0.92
C PHE A 78 -13.17 -12.25 -0.61
N ASN A 79 -12.72 -11.58 0.46
CA ASN A 79 -13.25 -10.30 0.93
C ASN A 79 -14.77 -10.35 1.12
N LEU A 80 -15.21 -11.26 1.99
CA LEU A 80 -16.63 -11.53 2.28
C LEU A 80 -17.39 -10.25 2.63
N PHE A 81 -16.81 -9.36 3.43
CA PHE A 81 -17.41 -8.08 3.83
C PHE A 81 -17.20 -6.93 2.83
N ASN A 82 -16.56 -7.19 1.68
CA ASN A 82 -16.31 -6.21 0.62
C ASN A 82 -15.68 -4.89 1.13
N SER A 83 -14.66 -5.01 1.97
CA SER A 83 -13.91 -3.86 2.51
C SER A 83 -13.00 -3.26 1.44
N SER A 84 -12.89 -1.92 1.41
CA SER A 84 -12.04 -1.15 0.49
C SER A 84 -10.74 -0.65 1.14
N TYR A 85 -10.16 -1.47 2.01
CA TYR A 85 -8.95 -1.13 2.77
C TYR A 85 -7.77 -0.72 1.87
N VAL A 86 -7.10 0.39 2.19
CA VAL A 86 -5.91 0.88 1.47
C VAL A 86 -4.68 0.14 1.97
N GLN A 87 -4.04 -0.65 1.10
CA GLN A 87 -2.84 -1.42 1.44
C GLN A 87 -1.58 -0.56 1.36
N THR A 88 -1.49 0.30 0.35
CA THR A 88 -0.38 1.23 0.18
C THR A 88 -0.89 2.56 -0.33
N GLN A 89 -0.26 3.64 0.14
CA GLN A 89 -0.53 5.00 -0.31
C GLN A 89 0.79 5.73 -0.58
N ASN A 90 0.74 6.83 -1.32
CA ASN A 90 1.88 7.69 -1.49
C ASN A 90 2.24 8.35 -0.15
N VAL A 91 3.47 8.11 0.31
CA VAL A 91 4.00 8.68 1.55
C VAL A 91 4.90 9.88 1.29
N ASN A 92 5.08 10.29 0.03
CA ASN A 92 5.90 11.47 -0.26
C ASN A 92 5.16 12.75 0.10
N TYR A 93 5.82 13.61 0.87
CA TYR A 93 5.32 14.94 1.22
C TYR A 93 5.11 15.77 -0.05
N GLY A 94 3.90 16.32 -0.22
CA GLY A 94 3.51 17.10 -1.39
C GLY A 94 2.01 16.97 -1.71
N PRO A 95 1.54 17.51 -2.85
CA PRO A 95 0.12 17.53 -3.21
C PRO A 95 -0.52 16.15 -3.35
N ALA A 96 0.28 15.15 -3.73
CA ALA A 96 -0.16 13.76 -3.91
C ALA A 96 -0.05 12.93 -2.63
N LEU A 97 0.24 13.53 -1.47
CA LEU A 97 0.38 12.80 -0.22
C LEU A 97 -0.93 12.09 0.16
N GLY A 98 -0.84 10.80 0.51
CA GLY A 98 -1.98 10.01 0.97
C GLY A 98 -2.88 9.49 -0.16
N THR A 99 -2.51 9.69 -1.42
CA THR A 99 -3.22 9.08 -2.54
C THR A 99 -3.02 7.56 -2.50
N PRO A 100 -4.09 6.74 -2.51
CA PRO A 100 -3.97 5.28 -2.53
C PRO A 100 -3.28 4.81 -3.81
N THR A 101 -2.23 3.99 -3.68
CA THR A 101 -1.56 3.34 -4.81
C THR A 101 -1.99 1.89 -4.98
N LYS A 102 -2.45 1.26 -3.89
CA LYS A 102 -3.00 -0.09 -3.91
C LYS A 102 -4.10 -0.22 -2.86
N ILE A 103 -5.22 -0.76 -3.27
CA ILE A 103 -6.34 -1.12 -2.40
C ILE A 103 -6.51 -2.63 -2.36
N LEU A 104 -7.18 -3.12 -1.31
CA LEU A 104 -7.60 -4.51 -1.21
C LEU A 104 -8.46 -4.89 -2.42
N GLN A 105 -8.23 -6.10 -2.94
CA GLN A 105 -9.05 -6.64 -4.03
C GLN A 105 -10.54 -6.63 -3.64
N PRO A 106 -11.43 -6.33 -4.61
CA PRO A 106 -12.87 -6.40 -4.36
C PRO A 106 -13.29 -7.85 -4.04
N ARG A 107 -14.53 -8.02 -3.58
CA ARG A 107 -15.10 -9.35 -3.38
C ARG A 107 -14.95 -10.20 -4.65
N LEU A 108 -14.30 -11.35 -4.52
CA LEU A 108 -13.97 -12.21 -5.66
C LEU A 108 -14.34 -13.66 -5.34
N LEU A 109 -15.05 -14.30 -6.28
CA LEU A 109 -15.31 -15.74 -6.27
C LEU A 109 -14.27 -16.46 -7.13
N ARG A 110 -13.65 -17.50 -6.59
CA ARG A 110 -12.78 -18.43 -7.30
C ARG A 110 -13.40 -19.82 -7.31
N LEU A 111 -13.47 -20.42 -8.49
CA LEU A 111 -13.87 -21.81 -8.67
C LEU A 111 -12.65 -22.61 -9.14
N ALA A 112 -12.45 -23.79 -8.55
CA ALA A 112 -11.34 -24.67 -8.92
C ALA A 112 -11.78 -26.13 -8.92
N MET A 113 -11.22 -26.91 -9.83
CA MET A 113 -11.40 -28.36 -9.91
C MET A 113 -10.04 -29.04 -10.08
N GLN A 114 -9.79 -30.10 -9.31
CA GLN A 114 -8.56 -30.90 -9.41
C GLN A 114 -8.93 -32.38 -9.54
N MET A 115 -8.23 -33.10 -10.42
CA MET A 115 -8.27 -34.55 -10.54
C MET A 115 -6.93 -35.16 -10.10
N ARG A 116 -6.99 -36.26 -9.37
CA ARG A 116 -5.84 -37.12 -9.06
C ARG A 116 -6.12 -38.51 -9.64
N PHE A 117 -5.13 -39.08 -10.31
CA PHE A 117 -5.16 -40.39 -10.95
C PHE A 117 -4.30 -41.39 -10.17
#